data_AF-A0A1X1RIZ0-F1
#
_entry.id   AF-A0A1X1RIZ0-F1
#
_cell.length_a   1.000
_cell.length_b   1.000
_cell.length_c   1.000
_cell.angle_alpha   90.00
_cell.angle_beta   90.00
_cell.angle_gamma   90.00
#
_symmetry.space_group_name_H-M   'P 1'
#
loop_
_entity.id
_entity.type
_entity.pdbx_description
1 polymer ?
#
loop_
_entity_poly.entity_id
_entity_poly.type
_entity_poly.pdbx_seq_one_letter_code
_entity_poly.pdbx_strand_id
1 'polypeptide(L)' 'MTVTCENPTDTVSAALQRLRDVTRALYRSQEGMRCIAYERREIVRDLHSRGMTYTAIADAIGMAPQTVWQMARGAEEAGR' A
#
# COMPACT_ATOMS: atom_id res chain seq x y z
N MET A 1 29.95 -12.81 -34.61
CA MET A 1 29.52 -12.07 -33.41
C MET A 1 28.03 -11.78 -33.55
N THR A 2 27.20 -12.60 -32.94
CA THR A 2 25.74 -12.42 -32.94
C THR A 2 25.38 -11.53 -31.76
N VAL A 3 25.00 -10.28 -32.07
CA VAL A 3 24.36 -9.38 -31.11
C VAL A 3 22.98 -9.95 -30.84
N THR A 4 22.77 -10.55 -29.66
CA THR A 4 21.42 -10.87 -29.20
C THR A 4 20.81 -9.58 -28.70
N CYS A 5 19.91 -9.01 -29.49
CA CYS A 5 19.03 -7.95 -29.05
C CYS A 5 18.16 -8.51 -27.91
N GLU A 6 18.53 -8.24 -26.65
CA GLU A 6 17.66 -8.50 -25.51
C GLU A 6 16.38 -7.69 -25.71
N ASN A 7 15.24 -8.38 -25.82
CA ASN A 7 13.96 -7.75 -26.06
C ASN A 7 13.67 -6.78 -24.89
N PRO A 8 13.45 -5.48 -25.11
CA PRO A 8 13.16 -4.53 -24.03
C PRO A 8 11.89 -4.90 -23.25
N THR A 9 11.00 -5.68 -23.86
CA THR A 9 9.80 -6.23 -23.20
C THR A 9 10.16 -7.32 -22.18
N ASP A 10 11.20 -8.13 -22.41
CA ASP A 10 11.68 -9.14 -21.46
C ASP A 10 12.31 -8.48 -20.23
N THR A 11 12.99 -7.35 -20.41
CA THR A 11 13.61 -6.60 -19.29
C THR A 11 12.56 -5.84 -18.46
N VAL A 12 11.57 -5.22 -19.10
CA VAL A 12 10.45 -4.57 -18.39
C VAL A 12 9.56 -5.60 -17.68
N SER A 13 9.21 -6.70 -18.34
CA SER A 13 8.42 -7.78 -17.73
C SER A 13 9.16 -8.43 -16.56
N ALA A 14 10.47 -8.69 -16.70
CA ALA A 14 11.30 -9.20 -15.61
C ALA A 14 11.42 -8.20 -14.44
N ALA A 15 11.51 -6.90 -14.72
CA ALA A 15 11.54 -5.86 -13.68
C ALA A 15 10.21 -5.78 -12.91
N LEU A 16 9.08 -5.83 -13.62
CA LEU A 16 7.74 -5.86 -13.02
C LEU A 16 7.53 -7.13 -12.18
N GLN A 17 8.00 -8.28 -12.67
CA GLN A 17 7.95 -9.54 -11.93
C GLN A 17 8.78 -9.46 -10.63
N ARG A 18 10.01 -8.93 -10.69
CA ARG A 18 10.85 -8.70 -9.50
C ARG A 18 10.17 -7.74 -8.51
N LEU A 19 9.58 -6.65 -8.99
CA LEU A 19 8.86 -5.70 -8.14
C LEU A 19 7.68 -6.38 -7.43
N ARG A 20 6.93 -7.23 -8.14
CA ARG A 20 5.84 -8.01 -7.56
C ARG A 20 6.33 -8.97 -6.48
N ASP A 21 7.45 -9.66 -6.71
CA ASP A 21 8.02 -10.62 -5.76
C ASP A 21 8.54 -9.93 -4.50
N VAL A 22 9.21 -8.78 -4.65
CA VAL A 22 9.65 -7.94 -3.52
C VAL A 22 8.45 -7.40 -2.75
N THR A 23 7.44 -6.87 -3.44
CA THR A 23 6.21 -6.38 -2.82
C THR A 23 5.53 -7.49 -2.01
N ARG A 24 5.45 -8.70 -2.57
CA ARG A 24 4.90 -9.88 -1.89
C ARG A 24 5.75 -10.32 -0.70
N ALA A 25 7.08 -10.18 -0.77
CA ALA A 25 7.96 -10.48 0.36
C ALA A 25 7.75 -9.47 1.51
N LEU A 26 7.63 -8.18 1.19
CA LEU A 26 7.31 -7.13 2.16
C LEU A 26 5.97 -7.39 2.84
N TYR A 27 4.92 -7.72 2.08
CA TYR A 27 3.60 -8.07 2.63
C TYR A 27 3.60 -9.39 3.44
N ARG A 28 4.51 -10.34 3.13
CA ARG A 28 4.65 -11.60 3.90
C ARG A 28 5.42 -11.42 5.20
N SER A 29 6.25 -10.39 5.31
CA SER A 29 6.91 -10.06 6.57
C SER A 29 5.91 -9.43 7.54
N GLN A 30 5.84 -9.94 8.77
CA GLN A 30 4.96 -9.39 9.80
C GLN A 30 5.28 -7.92 10.08
N GLU A 31 6.55 -7.53 9.99
CA GLU A 31 7.03 -6.16 10.16
C GLU A 31 6.61 -5.26 9.00
N GLY A 32 6.79 -5.69 7.74
CA GLY A 32 6.35 -4.93 6.57
C GLY A 32 4.84 -4.74 6.52
N MET A 33 4.06 -5.75 6.91
CA MET A 33 2.61 -5.64 7.04
C MET A 33 2.22 -4.61 8.12
N ARG A 34 2.93 -4.57 9.26
CA ARG A 34 2.71 -3.59 10.34
C ARG A 34 3.08 -2.17 9.91
N CYS A 35 4.22 -1.96 9.25
CA CYS A 35 4.63 -0.65 8.75
C CYS A 35 3.62 -0.10 7.73
N ILE A 36 3.21 -0.91 6.75
CA ILE A 36 2.21 -0.48 5.76
C ILE A 36 0.86 -0.18 6.43
N ALA A 37 0.45 -0.98 7.40
CA ALA A 37 -0.77 -0.70 8.15
C ALA A 37 -0.67 0.61 8.93
N TYR A 38 0.46 0.91 9.55
CA TYR A 38 0.70 2.17 10.26
C TYR A 38 0.65 3.38 9.32
N GLU A 39 1.42 3.35 8.22
CA GLU A 39 1.44 4.41 7.22
C GLU A 39 0.04 4.70 6.66
N ARG A 40 -0.74 3.65 6.37
CA ARG A 40 -2.11 3.81 5.88
C ARG A 40 -3.02 4.49 6.90
N ARG A 41 -2.81 4.26 8.19
CA ARG A 41 -3.59 4.93 9.26
C ARG A 41 -3.22 6.39 9.38
N GLU A 42 -1.93 6.71 9.35
CA GLU A 42 -1.43 8.09 9.38
C GLU A 42 -1.98 8.90 8.20
N ILE A 43 -1.95 8.34 6.99
CA ILE A 43 -2.50 9.00 5.79
C ILE A 43 -4.02 9.25 5.95
N VAL A 44 -4.78 8.26 6.42
CA VAL A 44 -6.23 8.43 6.65
C VAL A 44 -6.50 9.52 7.70
N ARG A 45 -5.70 9.59 8.77
CA ARG A 45 -5.80 10.64 9.80
C ARG A 45 -5.48 12.02 9.25
N ASP A 46 -4.39 12.17 8.49
CA ASP A 46 -4.01 13.44 7.87
C ASP A 46 -5.12 13.94 6.92
N LEU A 47 -5.63 13.07 6.03
CA LEU A 47 -6.73 13.43 5.13
C LEU A 47 -7.99 13.84 5.87
N HIS A 48 -8.34 13.13 6.95
CA HIS A 48 -9.48 13.49 7.77
C HIS A 48 -9.28 14.83 8.50
N SER A 49 -8.07 15.09 9.00
CA SER A 49 -7.71 16.36 9.66
C SER A 49 -7.83 17.56 8.72
N ARG A 50 -7.67 17.34 7.41
CA ARG A 50 -7.87 18.34 6.34
C ARG A 50 -9.34 18.50 5.93
N GLY A 51 -10.27 17.87 6.64
CA GLY A 51 -11.71 18.00 6.44
C GLY A 51 -12.33 16.99 5.47
N MET A 52 -11.57 15.99 4.98
CA MET A 52 -12.17 14.91 4.19
C MET A 52 -13.00 13.98 5.08
N THR A 53 -14.17 13.59 4.61
CA THR A 53 -14.99 12.58 5.29
C THR A 53 -14.43 11.18 5.04
N TYR A 54 -14.65 10.24 5.96
CA TYR A 54 -14.23 8.85 5.75
C TYR A 54 -14.86 8.21 4.52
N THR A 55 -16.09 8.62 4.15
CA THR A 55 -16.74 8.19 2.92
C THR A 55 -15.98 8.67 1.68
N ALA A 56 -15.61 9.96 1.63
CA ALA A 56 -14.85 10.50 0.50
C ALA A 56 -13.45 9.85 0.38
N ILE A 57 -12.80 9.59 1.52
CA ILE A 57 -11.52 8.87 1.55
C ILE A 57 -11.71 7.44 1.03
N ALA A 58 -12.76 6.74 1.48
CA ALA A 58 -13.08 5.37 1.09
C ALA A 58 -13.37 5.24 -0.41
N ASP A 59 -14.14 6.17 -0.97
CA ASP A 59 -14.43 6.24 -2.41
C ASP A 59 -13.13 6.45 -3.21
N ALA A 60 -12.25 7.33 -2.74
CA ALA A 60 -10.99 7.63 -3.42
C ALA A 60 -10.01 6.44 -3.46
N ILE A 61 -10.00 5.59 -2.43
CA ILE A 61 -9.09 4.44 -2.32
C ILE A 61 -9.75 3.09 -2.65
N GLY A 62 -11.01 3.11 -3.08
CA GLY A 62 -11.76 1.90 -3.45
C GLY A 62 -12.03 0.95 -2.28
N MET A 63 -12.34 1.48 -1.10
CA MET A 63 -12.61 0.69 0.11
C MET A 63 -13.99 0.98 0.69
N ALA A 64 -14.45 0.11 1.59
CA ALA A 64 -15.67 0.37 2.34
C ALA A 64 -15.43 1.46 3.41
N PRO A 65 -16.37 2.41 3.60
CA PRO A 65 -16.24 3.46 4.62
C PRO A 65 -15.98 2.91 6.04
N GLN A 66 -16.59 1.77 6.38
CA GLN A 66 -16.37 1.10 7.67
C GLN A 66 -14.92 0.65 7.86
N THR A 67 -14.26 0.18 6.80
CA THR A 67 -12.85 -0.22 6.82
C THR A 67 -11.94 0.98 7.09
N VAL A 68 -12.20 2.11 6.44
CA VAL A 68 -11.45 3.35 6.65
C VAL A 68 -11.62 3.88 8.09
N TRP A 69 -12.83 3.82 8.62
CA TRP A 69 -13.10 4.19 10.01
C TRP A 69 -12.36 3.27 11.02
N GLN A 70 -12.35 1.96 10.77
CA GLN A 70 -11.61 1.01 11.61
C GLN A 70 -10.10 1.25 11.55
N MET A 71 -9.55 1.64 10.39
CA MET A 71 -8.15 2.03 10.27
C MET A 71 -7.85 3.26 11.14
N ALA A 72 -8.68 4.30 11.06
CA ALA A 72 -8.49 5.52 11.87
C ALA A 72 -8.54 5.24 13.38
N ARG A 73 -9.45 4.36 13.83
CA ARG A 73 -9.60 3.99 15.26
C ARG A 73 -8.54 3.03 15.79
N GLY A 74 -8.11 2.06 14.99
CA GLY A 74 -7.14 1.05 15.42
C GLY A 74 -5.75 1.61 15.78
N ALA A 75 -5.48 2.90 15.48
CA ALA A 75 -4.27 3.61 15.89
C ALA A 75 -4.26 4.00 17.38
N GLU A 76 -5.41 4.03 18.07
CA GLU A 76 -5.49 4.42 19.47
C GLU A 76 -5.20 3.27 20.44
N GLU A 77 -5.43 2.02 20.03
CA GLU A 77 -5.27 0.84 20.90
C GLU A 77 -3.85 0.24 20.85
N ALA A 78 -3.04 0.56 19.84
CA ALA A 78 -1.68 0.05 19.71
C ALA A 78 -0.60 0.94 20.36
N GLY A 79 -1.01 2.06 20.97
CA GLY A 79 -0.13 3.04 21.63
C GLY A 79 -0.21 3.05 23.16
N ARG A 80 -0.73 1.98 23.78
CA ARG A 80 -0.82 1.83 25.24
C ARG A 80 -0.02 0.63 25.74
#